data_AF-A0A6H2H090-F1
#
_entry.id   AF-A0A6H2H090-F1
#
_cell.length_a   1.000
_cell.length_b   1.000
_cell.length_c   1.000
_cell.angle_alpha   90.00
_cell.angle_beta   90.00
_cell.angle_gamma   90.00
#
_symmetry.space_group_name_H-M   'P 1'
#
loop_
_entity.id
_entity.type
_entity.pdbx_description
1 polymer ?
#
loop_
_entity_poly.entity_id
_entity_poly.type
_entity_poly.pdbx_seq_one_letter_code
_entity_poly.pdbx_strand_id
1 'polypeptide(L)'
;MAIRKADLYDFINAKALKRKAELKKEVLDALKVAFTPVIHQLYKDLDPIERSASSLHTALLAVQERHPRYAKAWNFSQLVGDIGRHLTAMRRDIIQENAIWARTNLLDLGTNGLHDGLEEAYSIVESSIAPVIKEYKALVKVSDEVLAIVEGSRSGDKAYRQLQELGVDLTGFEPVNPNLPAVIKLSADVCILNGNCS
;
A
#
# COMPACT_ATOMS: atom_id res chain seq x y z
N MET A 1 21.06 -21.02 -20.91
CA MET A 1 19.93 -20.30 -21.53
C MET A 1 20.21 -18.81 -21.41
N ALA A 2 19.88 -18.00 -22.41
CA ALA A 2 20.06 -16.55 -22.36
C ALA A 2 18.97 -15.90 -21.50
N ILE A 3 19.33 -14.89 -20.71
CA ILE A 3 18.37 -14.14 -19.87
C ILE A 3 17.41 -13.39 -20.80
N ARG A 4 16.10 -13.60 -20.61
CA ARG A 4 15.09 -12.84 -21.33
C ARG A 4 14.87 -11.50 -20.64
N LYS A 5 14.70 -10.45 -21.45
CA LYS A 5 14.40 -9.11 -20.93
C LYS A 5 13.10 -9.07 -20.14
N ALA A 6 12.09 -9.82 -20.58
CA ALA A 6 10.81 -9.92 -19.91
C ALA A 6 10.95 -10.46 -18.48
N ASP A 7 11.66 -11.58 -18.30
CA ASP A 7 11.88 -12.19 -16.98
C ASP A 7 12.61 -11.23 -16.02
N LEU A 8 13.60 -10.50 -16.52
CA LEU A 8 14.34 -9.50 -15.75
C LEU A 8 13.48 -8.28 -15.38
N TYR A 9 12.66 -7.81 -16.33
CA TYR A 9 11.71 -6.72 -16.12
C TYR A 9 10.69 -7.08 -15.03
N ASP A 10 10.08 -8.27 -15.14
CA ASP A 10 9.07 -8.76 -14.21
C ASP A 10 9.64 -8.93 -12.80
N PHE A 11 10.87 -9.44 -12.68
CA PHE A 11 11.56 -9.57 -11.40
C PHE A 11 11.74 -8.22 -10.69
N ILE A 12 12.26 -7.22 -11.42
CA ILE A 12 12.51 -5.88 -10.87
C ILE A 12 11.19 -5.19 -10.52
N ASN A 13 10.21 -5.28 -11.41
CA ASN A 13 8.90 -4.69 -11.19
C ASN A 13 8.23 -5.32 -9.95
N ALA A 14 8.29 -6.64 -9.79
CA ALA A 14 7.77 -7.32 -8.61
C ALA A 14 8.48 -6.88 -7.32
N LYS A 15 9.81 -6.74 -7.34
CA LYS A 15 10.60 -6.24 -6.20
C LYS A 15 10.21 -4.81 -5.83
N ALA A 16 10.10 -3.92 -6.82
CA ALA A 16 9.69 -2.54 -6.63
C ALA A 16 8.25 -2.44 -6.10
N LEU A 17 7.30 -3.21 -6.66
CA LEU A 17 5.91 -3.26 -6.22
C LEU A 17 5.79 -3.73 -4.76
N LYS A 18 6.56 -4.75 -4.37
CA LYS A 18 6.59 -5.22 -2.98
C LYS A 18 7.06 -4.12 -2.03
N ARG A 19 8.18 -3.45 -2.31
CA ARG A 19 8.68 -2.36 -1.46
C ARG A 19 7.74 -1.16 -1.44
N LYS A 20 7.14 -0.79 -2.58
CA LYS A 20 6.10 0.24 -2.66
C LYS A 20 4.90 -0.12 -1.76
N ALA A 21 4.47 -1.38 -1.74
CA ALA A 21 3.37 -1.83 -0.90
C ALA A 21 3.69 -1.74 0.60
N GLU A 22 4.92 -2.07 1.00
CA GLU A 22 5.41 -1.92 2.38
C GLU A 22 5.36 -0.45 2.84
N LEU A 23 5.94 0.46 2.05
CA LEU A 23 5.94 1.91 2.36
C LEU A 23 4.52 2.49 2.37
N LYS A 24 3.65 2.08 1.43
CA LYS A 24 2.24 2.47 1.40
C LYS A 24 1.49 2.00 2.66
N LYS A 25 1.82 0.82 3.18
CA LYS A 25 1.23 0.29 4.41
C LYS A 25 1.69 1.08 5.64
N GLU A 26 2.98 1.38 5.74
CA GLU A 26 3.53 2.17 6.84
C GLU A 26 2.87 3.55 6.95
N VAL A 27 2.76 4.26 5.82
CA VAL A 27 2.06 5.55 5.75
C VAL A 27 0.59 5.41 6.13
N LEU A 28 -0.10 4.38 5.63
CA LEU A 28 -1.51 4.14 5.95
C LEU A 28 -1.74 3.90 7.45
N ASP A 29 -0.88 3.09 8.07
CA ASP A 29 -1.00 2.75 9.49
C ASP A 29 -0.72 3.97 10.37
N ALA A 30 0.27 4.81 10.02
CA ALA A 30 0.53 6.08 10.71
C ALA A 30 -0.66 7.04 10.64
N LEU A 31 -1.27 7.20 9.45
CA LEU A 31 -2.46 8.03 9.26
C LEU A 31 -3.66 7.53 10.06
N LYS A 32 -3.91 6.22 10.07
CA LYS A 32 -5.01 5.63 10.86
C LYS A 32 -4.84 5.92 12.35
N VAL A 33 -3.62 5.78 12.88
CA VAL A 33 -3.34 6.06 14.29
C VAL A 33 -3.64 7.53 14.62
N ALA A 34 -3.21 8.46 13.76
CA ALA A 34 -3.44 9.88 13.98
C ALA A 34 -4.91 10.30 13.80
N PHE A 35 -5.61 9.73 12.83
CA PHE A 35 -7.00 10.08 12.52
C PHE A 35 -8.00 9.47 13.52
N THR A 36 -7.68 8.32 14.12
CA THR A 36 -8.57 7.62 15.07
C THR A 36 -9.11 8.53 16.18
N PRO A 37 -8.27 9.21 16.99
CA PRO A 37 -8.78 10.06 18.08
C PRO A 37 -9.62 11.23 17.55
N VAL A 38 -9.25 11.81 16.42
CA VAL A 38 -9.97 12.94 15.83
C VAL A 38 -11.35 12.51 15.31
N ILE A 39 -11.42 11.43 14.55
CA ILE A 39 -12.69 10.88 14.04
C ILE A 39 -13.58 10.42 15.19
N HIS A 40 -13.03 9.79 16.23
CA HIS A 40 -13.82 9.40 17.40
C HIS A 40 -14.43 10.61 18.11
N GLN A 41 -13.71 11.73 18.15
CA GLN A 41 -14.22 12.97 18.74
C GLN A 41 -15.26 13.66 17.85
N LEU A 42 -14.98 13.81 16.55
CA LEU A 42 -15.88 14.45 15.58
C LEU A 42 -17.20 13.67 15.44
N TYR A 43 -17.13 12.34 15.48
CA TYR A 43 -18.25 11.43 15.27
C TYR A 43 -18.67 10.68 16.54
N LYS A 44 -18.46 11.29 17.71
CA LYS A 44 -18.82 10.69 19.01
C LYS A 44 -20.31 10.29 19.12
N ASP A 45 -21.18 10.96 18.38
CA ASP A 45 -22.62 10.68 18.40
C ASP A 45 -22.99 9.39 17.62
N LEU A 46 -22.02 8.79 16.91
CA LEU A 46 -22.18 7.47 16.29
C LEU A 46 -22.05 6.31 17.29
N ASP A 47 -21.45 6.50 18.47
CA ASP A 47 -21.33 5.46 19.51
C ASP A 47 -22.64 4.71 19.84
N PRO A 48 -23.76 5.38 20.15
CA PRO A 48 -25.02 4.68 20.41
C PRO A 48 -25.55 3.93 19.18
N ILE A 49 -25.30 4.44 17.97
CA ILE A 49 -25.74 3.82 16.71
C ILE A 49 -24.95 2.54 16.45
N GLU A 50 -23.62 2.60 16.50
CA GLU A 50 -22.74 1.44 16.32
C GLU A 50 -23.03 0.34 17.35
N ARG A 51 -23.29 0.71 18.61
CA ARG A 51 -23.70 -0.23 19.66
C ARG A 51 -25.04 -0.88 19.36
N SER A 52 -26.05 -0.10 18.98
CA SER A 52 -27.37 -0.62 18.64
C SER A 52 -27.33 -1.53 17.41
N ALA A 53 -26.55 -1.16 16.38
CA ALA A 53 -26.31 -1.99 15.21
C ALA A 53 -25.61 -3.30 15.56
N SER A 54 -24.63 -3.26 16.46
CA SER A 54 -23.91 -4.46 16.94
C SER A 54 -24.85 -5.42 17.69
N SER A 55 -25.74 -4.89 18.53
CA SER A 55 -26.77 -5.70 19.21
C SER A 55 -27.76 -6.30 18.22
N LEU A 56 -28.23 -5.53 17.23
CA LEU A 56 -29.11 -6.01 16.18
C LEU A 56 -28.44 -7.11 15.34
N HIS A 57 -27.20 -6.88 14.89
CA HIS A 57 -26.42 -7.85 14.12
C HIS A 57 -26.27 -9.17 14.89
N THR A 58 -25.93 -9.11 16.18
CA THR A 58 -25.81 -10.29 17.05
C THR A 58 -27.14 -11.04 17.18
N ALA A 59 -28.24 -10.31 17.36
CA ALA A 59 -29.57 -10.91 17.44
C ALA A 59 -29.98 -11.61 16.15
N LEU A 60 -29.66 -11.02 14.98
CA LEU A 60 -29.96 -11.60 13.68
C LEU A 60 -29.09 -12.83 13.38
N LEU A 61 -27.81 -12.84 13.76
CA LEU A 61 -26.95 -14.03 13.68
C LEU A 61 -27.54 -15.20 14.49
N ALA A 62 -27.99 -14.94 15.72
CA ALA A 62 -28.66 -15.95 16.54
C ALA A 62 -29.94 -16.50 15.88
N VAL A 63 -30.67 -15.68 15.12
CA VAL A 63 -31.82 -16.14 14.33
C VAL A 63 -31.38 -17.06 13.19
N GLN A 64 -30.28 -16.77 12.48
CA GLN A 64 -29.75 -17.65 11.43
C GLN A 64 -29.33 -19.01 11.99
N GLU A 65 -28.67 -19.01 13.15
CA GLU A 65 -28.23 -20.23 13.83
C GLU A 65 -29.40 -21.11 14.26
N ARG A 66 -30.43 -20.50 14.87
CA ARG A 66 -31.61 -21.23 15.37
C ARG A 66 -32.55 -21.70 14.26
N HIS A 67 -32.53 -21.03 13.11
CA HIS A 67 -33.46 -21.28 12.02
C HIS A 67 -32.72 -21.39 10.68
N PRO A 68 -32.30 -22.62 10.28
CA PRO A 68 -31.50 -22.85 9.07
C PRO A 68 -32.12 -22.32 7.77
N ARG A 69 -33.45 -22.11 7.72
CA ARG A 69 -34.13 -21.48 6.59
C ARG A 69 -33.66 -20.04 6.34
N TYR A 70 -33.33 -19.29 7.40
CA TYR A 70 -32.86 -17.91 7.28
C TYR A 70 -31.37 -17.82 6.98
N ALA A 71 -30.58 -18.82 7.36
CA ALA A 71 -29.18 -18.94 6.92
C ALA A 71 -29.07 -19.14 5.40
N LYS A 72 -30.02 -19.88 4.81
CA LYS A 72 -30.11 -20.12 3.36
C LYS A 72 -30.84 -19.00 2.59
N ALA A 73 -31.51 -18.10 3.29
CA ALA A 73 -32.24 -17.00 2.68
C ALA A 73 -31.25 -15.88 2.33
N TRP A 74 -30.89 -15.78 1.06
CA TRP A 74 -29.93 -14.79 0.54
C TRP A 74 -30.20 -13.36 1.04
N ASN A 75 -31.45 -12.88 0.93
CA ASN A 75 -31.82 -11.53 1.35
C ASN A 75 -31.61 -11.29 2.86
N PHE A 76 -31.84 -12.30 3.69
CA PHE A 76 -31.61 -12.19 5.13
C PHE A 76 -30.12 -12.16 5.44
N SER A 77 -29.35 -13.06 4.83
CA SER A 77 -27.89 -13.10 4.98
C SER A 77 -27.20 -11.83 4.48
N GLN A 78 -27.69 -11.23 3.39
CA GLN A 78 -27.22 -9.93 2.92
C GLN A 78 -27.51 -8.83 3.93
N LEU A 79 -28.76 -8.72 4.42
CA LEU A 79 -29.12 -7.72 5.43
C LEU A 79 -28.25 -7.82 6.69
N VAL A 80 -28.02 -9.03 7.20
CA VAL A 80 -27.13 -9.26 8.34
C VAL A 80 -25.70 -8.80 8.02
N GLY A 81 -25.19 -9.19 6.85
CA GLY A 81 -23.87 -8.78 6.37
C GLY A 81 -23.72 -7.26 6.23
N ASP A 82 -24.73 -6.57 5.73
CA ASP A 82 -24.71 -5.12 5.51
C ASP A 82 -24.74 -4.35 6.84
N ILE A 83 -25.57 -4.76 7.80
CA ILE A 83 -25.57 -4.20 9.15
C ILE A 83 -24.19 -4.41 9.79
N GLY A 84 -23.67 -5.64 9.71
CA GLY A 84 -22.36 -6.00 10.23
C GLY A 84 -21.25 -5.15 9.63
N ARG A 85 -21.22 -5.03 8.30
CA ARG A 85 -20.15 -4.34 7.57
C ARG A 85 -20.22 -2.83 7.74
N HIS A 86 -21.39 -2.23 7.56
CA HIS A 86 -21.51 -0.79 7.38
C HIS A 86 -21.95 -0.04 8.63
N LEU A 87 -22.64 -0.69 9.57
CA LEU A 87 -23.23 0.00 10.72
C LEU A 87 -22.51 -0.26 12.03
N THR A 88 -21.86 -1.42 12.20
CA THR A 88 -21.13 -1.73 13.45
C THR A 88 -19.77 -1.07 13.56
N ALA A 89 -19.25 -0.54 12.45
CA ALA A 89 -17.89 -0.03 12.34
C ALA A 89 -17.78 1.28 11.55
N MET A 90 -18.85 2.09 11.51
CA MET A 90 -18.91 3.33 10.72
C MET A 90 -17.69 4.24 10.92
N ARG A 91 -17.28 4.49 12.16
CA ARG A 91 -16.10 5.34 12.45
C ARG A 91 -14.82 4.73 11.93
N ARG A 92 -14.68 3.41 12.00
CA ARG A 92 -13.52 2.68 11.45
C ARG A 92 -13.47 2.81 9.93
N ASP A 93 -14.61 2.73 9.27
CA ASP A 93 -14.71 2.90 7.81
C ASP A 93 -14.36 4.34 7.42
N ILE A 94 -14.85 5.34 8.16
CA ILE A 94 -14.48 6.76 7.97
C ILE A 94 -12.98 6.96 8.14
N ILE A 95 -12.36 6.38 9.19
CA ILE A 95 -10.91 6.42 9.42
C ILE A 95 -10.17 5.79 8.23
N GLN A 96 -10.60 4.60 7.81
CA GLN A 96 -9.99 3.84 6.72
C GLN A 96 -10.01 4.60 5.40
N GLU A 97 -11.16 5.17 5.03
CA GLU A 97 -11.33 5.95 3.81
C GLU A 97 -10.45 7.20 3.86
N ASN A 98 -10.55 8.02 4.91
CA ASN A 98 -9.75 9.24 5.04
C ASN A 98 -8.24 8.95 5.02
N ALA A 99 -7.79 7.88 5.68
CA ALA A 99 -6.39 7.48 5.66
C ALA A 99 -5.94 7.00 4.27
N ILE A 100 -6.80 6.34 3.49
CA ILE A 100 -6.51 5.98 2.09
C ILE A 100 -6.32 7.23 1.25
N TRP A 101 -7.23 8.20 1.35
CA TRP A 101 -7.15 9.45 0.60
C TRP A 101 -5.92 10.27 0.98
N ALA A 102 -5.65 10.41 2.28
CA ALA A 102 -4.46 11.09 2.78
C ALA A 102 -3.16 10.40 2.33
N ARG A 103 -3.08 9.07 2.36
CA ARG A 103 -1.91 8.33 1.85
C ARG A 103 -1.71 8.59 0.37
N THR A 104 -2.79 8.48 -0.41
CA THR A 104 -2.75 8.78 -1.85
C THR A 104 -2.24 10.20 -2.07
N ASN A 105 -2.62 11.16 -1.21
CA ASN A 105 -2.12 12.52 -1.34
C ASN A 105 -0.62 12.66 -1.09
N LEU A 106 -0.13 12.06 0.00
CA LEU A 106 1.28 12.14 0.38
C LEU A 106 2.21 11.48 -0.64
N LEU A 107 1.77 10.35 -1.20
CA LEU A 107 2.62 9.48 -2.00
C LEU A 107 2.42 9.66 -3.51
N ASP A 108 1.16 9.79 -3.96
CA ASP A 108 0.80 9.67 -5.37
C ASP A 108 0.26 10.99 -5.97
N LEU A 109 -0.47 11.82 -5.22
CA LEU A 109 -1.20 13.00 -5.72
C LEU A 109 -1.11 14.24 -4.82
N GLY A 110 -0.53 15.36 -5.24
CA GLY A 110 -0.44 16.56 -4.38
C GLY A 110 -1.73 17.39 -4.19
N THR A 111 -2.94 16.85 -4.36
CA THR A 111 -4.12 17.70 -4.68
C THR A 111 -5.49 17.35 -4.09
N ASN A 112 -5.73 16.24 -3.37
CA ASN A 112 -7.09 16.03 -2.83
C ASN A 112 -7.30 16.77 -1.51
N GLY A 113 -8.47 17.37 -1.33
CA GLY A 113 -8.89 17.94 -0.05
C GLY A 113 -9.03 16.84 1.01
N LEU A 114 -8.65 17.18 2.24
CA LEU A 114 -8.92 16.35 3.41
C LEU A 114 -10.32 16.66 3.94
N HIS A 115 -10.86 15.76 4.77
CA HIS A 115 -12.04 16.07 5.54
C HIS A 115 -11.72 17.14 6.59
N ASP A 116 -12.62 18.12 6.72
CA ASP A 116 -12.52 19.19 7.71
C ASP A 116 -12.23 18.63 9.12
N GLY A 117 -11.21 19.18 9.76
CA GLY A 117 -10.77 18.81 11.11
C GLY A 117 -9.63 17.79 11.16
N LEU A 118 -9.19 17.23 10.02
CA LEU A 118 -8.04 16.31 9.95
C LEU A 118 -6.72 16.99 9.58
N GLU A 119 -6.73 18.29 9.25
CA GLU A 119 -5.58 19.00 8.68
C GLU A 119 -4.38 19.00 9.63
N GLU A 120 -4.62 19.26 10.93
CA GLU A 120 -3.57 19.27 11.94
C GLU A 120 -2.95 17.87 12.10
N ALA A 121 -3.80 16.86 12.28
CA ALA A 121 -3.34 15.47 12.39
C ALA A 121 -2.57 15.02 11.14
N TYR A 122 -3.03 15.42 9.96
CA TYR A 122 -2.36 15.15 8.69
C TYR A 122 -0.98 15.82 8.62
N SER A 123 -0.88 17.10 8.97
CA SER A 123 0.38 17.85 8.92
C SER A 123 1.44 17.28 9.88
N ILE A 124 1.00 16.84 11.07
CA ILE A 124 1.87 16.16 12.04
C ILE A 124 2.38 14.84 11.45
N VAL A 125 1.48 14.03 10.89
CA VAL A 125 1.87 12.76 10.27
C VAL A 125 2.82 12.98 9.11
N GLU A 126 2.50 13.87 8.17
CA GLU A 126 3.34 14.25 7.01
C GLU A 126 4.77 14.58 7.45
N SER A 127 4.91 15.39 8.50
CA SER A 127 6.21 15.77 9.05
C SER A 127 6.95 14.57 9.65
N SER A 128 6.25 13.71 10.40
CA SER A 128 6.85 12.55 11.07
C SER A 128 7.29 11.44 10.10
N ILE A 129 6.58 11.25 8.99
CA ILE A 129 6.88 10.22 7.98
C ILE A 129 7.55 10.77 6.73
N ALA A 130 8.03 12.02 6.77
CA ALA A 130 8.76 12.65 5.67
C ALA A 130 9.91 11.77 5.12
N PRO A 131 10.70 11.03 5.93
CA PRO A 131 11.70 10.10 5.42
C PRO A 131 11.09 8.99 4.56
N VAL A 132 9.96 8.40 4.98
CA VAL A 132 9.24 7.32 4.28
C VAL A 132 8.67 7.83 2.95
N ILE A 133 8.10 9.04 2.94
CA ILE A 133 7.60 9.69 1.72
C ILE A 133 8.75 9.93 0.74
N LYS A 134 9.89 10.42 1.24
CA LYS A 134 11.09 10.63 0.42
C LYS A 134 11.61 9.32 -0.17
N GLU A 135 11.66 8.27 0.64
CA GLU A 135 12.05 6.93 0.20
C GLU A 135 11.11 6.41 -0.89
N TYR A 136 9.79 6.55 -0.72
CA TYR A 136 8.82 6.13 -1.72
C TYR A 136 9.01 6.86 -3.05
N LYS A 137 9.15 8.20 -3.03
CA LYS A 137 9.36 9.00 -4.25
C LYS A 137 10.67 8.64 -4.94
N ALA A 138 11.72 8.38 -4.17
CA ALA A 138 13.00 7.91 -4.69
C ALA A 138 12.87 6.50 -5.30
N LEU A 139 12.14 5.59 -4.65
CA LEU A 139 11.88 4.24 -5.14
C LEU A 139 11.12 4.25 -6.46
N VAL A 140 10.10 5.11 -6.62
CA VAL A 140 9.38 5.30 -7.89
C VAL A 140 10.37 5.67 -8.99
N LYS A 141 11.21 6.67 -8.73
CA LYS A 141 12.20 7.14 -9.71
C LYS A 141 13.25 6.08 -10.06
N VAL A 142 13.83 5.41 -9.07
CA VAL A 142 14.82 4.35 -9.28
C VAL A 142 14.19 3.17 -10.02
N SER A 143 12.95 2.79 -9.69
CA SER A 143 12.27 1.70 -10.41
C SER A 143 12.11 2.02 -11.88
N ASP A 144 11.73 3.26 -12.22
CA ASP A 144 11.53 3.67 -13.60
C ASP A 144 12.87 3.72 -14.37
N GLU A 145 13.93 4.24 -13.74
CA GLU A 145 15.28 4.28 -14.32
C GLU A 145 15.85 2.88 -14.56
N VAL A 146 15.67 1.96 -13.61
CA VAL A 146 16.14 0.57 -13.70
C VAL A 146 15.37 -0.19 -14.80
N LEU A 147 14.05 -0.03 -14.87
CA LEU A 147 13.24 -0.66 -15.93
C LEU A 147 13.60 -0.09 -17.32
N ALA A 148 13.87 1.21 -17.43
CA ALA A 148 14.33 1.83 -18.67
C ALA A 148 15.69 1.27 -19.16
N ILE A 149 16.59 0.89 -18.24
CA ILE A 149 17.86 0.23 -18.59
C ILE A 149 17.61 -1.16 -19.17
N VAL A 150 16.66 -1.92 -18.61
CA VAL A 150 16.24 -3.20 -19.18
C VAL A 150 15.68 -2.98 -20.57
N GLU A 151 14.73 -2.06 -20.75
CA GLU A 151 14.10 -1.77 -22.03
C GLU A 151 15.09 -1.28 -23.10
N GLY A 152 16.02 -0.40 -22.74
CA GLY A 152 17.05 0.15 -23.65
C GLY A 152 18.17 -0.84 -24.01
N SER A 153 18.31 -1.93 -23.27
CA SER A 153 19.35 -2.93 -23.52
C SER A 153 19.06 -3.83 -24.72
N ARG A 154 20.11 -4.14 -25.49
CA ARG A 154 20.02 -5.01 -26.69
C ARG A 154 19.66 -6.47 -26.38
N SER A 155 20.01 -6.96 -25.19
CA SER A 155 19.68 -8.32 -24.72
C SER A 155 19.46 -8.31 -23.20
N GLY A 156 18.78 -9.34 -22.67
CA GLY A 156 18.59 -9.49 -21.23
C GLY A 156 19.90 -9.75 -20.49
N ASP A 157 20.87 -10.43 -21.11
CA ASP A 157 22.21 -10.62 -20.53
C ASP A 157 22.95 -9.29 -20.35
N LYS A 158 22.82 -8.34 -21.30
CA LYS A 158 23.42 -7.01 -21.17
C LYS A 158 22.73 -6.20 -20.08
N ALA A 159 21.40 -6.23 -20.03
CA ALA A 159 20.62 -5.58 -18.98
C ALA A 159 21.01 -6.12 -17.59
N TYR A 160 21.01 -7.44 -17.41
CA TYR A 160 21.36 -8.10 -16.16
C TYR A 160 22.71 -7.62 -15.61
N ARG A 161 23.73 -7.56 -16.47
CA ARG A 161 25.08 -7.09 -16.08
C ARG A 161 25.09 -5.61 -15.71
N GLN A 162 24.44 -4.76 -16.50
CA GLN A 162 24.32 -3.33 -16.19
C GLN A 162 23.62 -3.08 -14.84
N LEU A 163 22.60 -3.87 -14.52
CA LEU A 163 21.90 -3.77 -13.23
C LEU A 163 22.76 -4.26 -12.05
N GLN A 164 23.51 -5.34 -12.25
CA GLN A 164 24.45 -5.82 -11.25
C GLN A 164 25.56 -4.78 -10.98
N GLU A 165 26.06 -4.11 -12.03
CA GLU A 165 27.02 -3.00 -11.91
C GLU A 165 26.45 -1.81 -11.11
N LEU A 166 25.14 -1.57 -11.20
CA LEU A 166 24.43 -0.54 -10.44
C LEU A 166 24.17 -0.92 -8.98
N GLY A 167 24.50 -2.14 -8.57
CA GLY A 167 24.23 -2.64 -7.22
C GLY A 167 22.78 -3.05 -6.99
N VAL A 168 22.01 -3.30 -8.06
CA VAL A 168 20.66 -3.89 -7.93
C VAL A 168 20.84 -5.29 -7.38
N ASP A 169 20.20 -5.58 -6.25
CA ASP A 169 20.24 -6.92 -5.69
C ASP A 169 19.32 -7.83 -6.52
N LEU A 170 19.97 -8.70 -7.30
CA LEU A 170 19.36 -9.70 -8.16
C LEU A 170 19.36 -11.10 -7.50
N THR A 171 19.59 -11.18 -6.18
CA THR A 171 19.56 -12.44 -5.44
C THR A 171 18.19 -13.10 -5.60
N GLY A 172 18.19 -14.36 -6.04
CA GLY A 172 16.97 -15.11 -6.38
C GLY A 172 16.59 -15.09 -7.86
N PHE A 173 17.28 -14.29 -8.69
CA PHE A 173 17.27 -14.42 -10.15
C PHE A 173 18.46 -15.30 -10.56
N GLU A 174 18.26 -16.42 -11.26
CA GLU A 174 19.35 -17.32 -11.68
C GLU A 174 19.96 -16.90 -13.03
N PRO A 175 21.21 -16.40 -13.07
CA PRO A 175 21.82 -15.90 -14.30
C PRO A 175 23.12 -16.64 -14.68
N VAL A 176 23.27 -16.94 -15.96
CA VAL A 176 24.44 -17.65 -16.50
C VAL A 176 25.43 -16.65 -17.12
N ASN A 177 26.60 -16.52 -16.48
CA ASN A 177 27.89 -15.93 -16.94
C ASN A 177 28.18 -14.41 -16.83
N PRO A 178 29.35 -14.02 -16.26
CA PRO A 178 29.83 -12.64 -16.15
C PRO A 178 30.71 -12.19 -17.35
N ASN A 179 30.52 -10.95 -17.83
CA ASN A 179 31.55 -10.13 -18.50
C ASN A 179 31.05 -8.69 -18.78
N LEU A 180 31.69 -7.68 -18.18
CA LEU A 180 31.39 -6.22 -18.17
C LEU A 180 31.53 -5.58 -19.59
N PRO A 181 30.79 -4.50 -20.01
CA PRO A 181 30.80 -3.15 -19.36
C PRO A 181 29.52 -2.24 -19.47
N ALA A 182 29.35 -1.23 -18.59
CA ALA A 182 29.44 0.24 -18.82
C ALA A 182 28.60 1.06 -17.81
N VAL A 183 29.22 2.03 -17.13
CA VAL A 183 28.66 2.84 -16.03
C VAL A 183 27.57 3.81 -16.50
N ILE A 184 26.35 3.66 -15.96
CA ILE A 184 25.28 4.66 -16.01
C ILE A 184 25.09 5.18 -14.58
N LYS A 185 24.94 6.49 -14.39
CA LYS A 185 24.73 7.06 -13.06
C LYS A 185 23.23 7.17 -12.81
N LEU A 186 22.71 6.41 -11.85
CA LEU A 186 21.32 6.54 -11.39
C LEU A 186 21.15 7.83 -10.59
N SER A 187 19.94 8.37 -10.58
CA SER A 187 19.66 9.65 -9.93
C SER A 187 19.36 9.53 -8.43
N ALA A 188 19.18 8.30 -7.94
CA ALA A 188 18.99 7.96 -6.53
C ALA A 188 19.64 6.60 -6.22
N ASP A 189 19.87 6.34 -4.93
CA ASP A 189 20.62 5.17 -4.46
C ASP A 189 19.82 3.87 -4.64
N VAL A 190 20.48 2.83 -5.15
CA VAL A 190 19.88 1.50 -5.42
C VAL A 190 19.59 0.74 -4.14
N CYS A 191 20.23 1.08 -3.03
CA CYS A 191 19.90 0.51 -1.73
C CYS A 191 18.40 0.70 -1.38
N ILE A 192 17.73 1.70 -1.97
CA ILE A 192 16.30 1.98 -1.75
C ILE A 192 15.43 0.88 -2.37
N LEU A 193 15.82 0.41 -3.55
CA LEU A 193 15.16 -0.72 -4.22
C LEU A 193 15.40 -2.04 -3.45
N ASN A 194 16.55 -2.15 -2.80
CA ASN A 194 16.96 -3.35 -2.06
C ASN A 194 16.42 -3.37 -0.61
N GLY A 195 15.95 -2.24 -0.09
CA GLY A 195 15.47 -2.10 1.28
C GLY A 195 16.58 -2.16 2.33
N ASN A 196 17.82 -1.78 1.98
CA ASN A 196 18.99 -1.88 2.86
C ASN A 196 19.81 -0.58 2.96
N CYS A 197 19.21 0.58 2.64
CA CYS A 197 19.86 1.86 2.94
C CYS A 197 19.94 2.05 4.45
N SER A 198 21.15 1.96 5.00
CA SER A 198 21.47 2.31 6.38
C SER A 198 22.16 3.66 6.41
#